data_AF-A0AAW7MQW9-F1
#
_entry.id   AF-A0AAW7MQW9-F1
#
_cell.length_a   1.000
_cell.length_b   1.000
_cell.length_c   1.000
_cell.angle_alpha   90.00
_cell.angle_beta   90.00
_cell.angle_gamma   90.00
#
_symmetry.space_group_name_H-M   'P 1'
#
loop_
_entity.id
_entity.type
_entity.pdbx_description
1 polymer ?
#
loop_
_entity_poly.entity_id
_entity_poly.type
_entity_poly.pdbx_seq_one_letter_code
_entity_poly.pdbx_strand_id
1 'polypeptide(L)'
;MPTLRRPLLSPHILIAVLVGIDGLLLVASVLLRVPGSLLIDLFVRGDLSALARIEASHLPRLLFGLNAIERIDFSHLPRALAGLSLIALACGLVIRARTAWAFTLVMLVLAAAINFHLNIRFDLTFALSLACIALLLWYWREFDRASFAAATLYTLVAVFALLVYATFGTMYLGHEFAPPVTDLATAFYFAIVTMTTVGYGDIVPHSIDARLFTASVIVFGISVFATSLTVVIGPLVGGNLKKILSGRFTHVIRKNHFIVAGASPLAINVHHELTKRGWPVTVIIASGSDNPYPEEADVMHGDASDNTVLTHAGIEHAKAVLALRADDSENAFIVLAAKEIAPTVRTIASVNDSKHLSKLKRVQPDMIFAPPVVGGELLARTLSGETVDNETVMRLLFHGDT
;
A
#
# COMPACT_ATOMS: atom_id res chain seq x y z
N MET A 1 17.14 -21.42 28.23
CA MET A 1 17.76 -21.51 26.90
C MET A 1 17.90 -20.10 26.34
N PRO A 2 19.08 -19.69 25.86
CA PRO A 2 19.36 -18.29 25.56
C PRO A 2 18.63 -17.84 24.29
N THR A 3 18.12 -16.62 24.35
CA THR A 3 17.48 -15.89 23.26
C THR A 3 18.45 -15.73 22.10
N LEU A 4 18.19 -16.44 21.00
CA LEU A 4 18.83 -16.20 19.71
C LEU A 4 18.58 -14.74 19.31
N ARG A 5 19.60 -13.90 19.47
CA ARG A 5 19.67 -12.56 18.91
C ARG A 5 19.42 -12.68 17.41
N ARG A 6 18.28 -12.18 16.92
CA ARG A 6 18.08 -11.95 15.49
C ARG A 6 19.23 -11.06 15.00
N PRO A 7 19.89 -11.38 13.87
CA PRO A 7 20.96 -10.54 13.34
C PRO A 7 20.44 -9.11 13.13
N LEU A 8 21.23 -8.12 13.55
CA LEU A 8 20.88 -6.70 13.60
C LEU A 8 20.54 -6.07 12.23
N LEU A 9 20.91 -6.72 11.13
CA LEU A 9 20.43 -6.37 9.79
C LEU A 9 19.90 -7.62 9.11
N SER A 10 18.61 -7.63 8.82
CA SER A 10 18.00 -8.65 7.99
C SER A 10 18.40 -8.48 6.51
N PRO A 11 18.60 -9.56 5.74
CA PRO A 11 19.23 -9.53 4.42
C PRO A 11 18.56 -8.57 3.40
N HIS A 12 17.22 -8.52 3.35
CA HIS A 12 16.50 -7.55 2.52
C HIS A 12 16.84 -6.06 2.80
N ILE A 13 17.19 -5.67 4.03
CA ILE A 13 17.59 -4.29 4.37
C ILE A 13 18.97 -4.01 3.77
N LEU A 14 19.90 -4.98 3.89
CA LEU A 14 21.23 -4.86 3.31
C LEU A 14 21.17 -4.71 1.79
N ILE A 15 20.33 -5.53 1.14
CA ILE A 15 20.12 -5.48 -0.31
C ILE A 15 19.49 -4.14 -0.71
N ALA A 16 18.49 -3.66 0.03
CA ALA A 16 17.88 -2.36 -0.23
C ALA A 16 18.90 -1.21 -0.16
N VAL A 17 19.77 -1.20 0.86
CA VAL A 17 20.83 -0.20 1.01
C VAL A 17 21.83 -0.26 -0.15
N LEU A 18 22.25 -1.47 -0.55
CA LEU A 18 23.17 -1.65 -1.69
C LEU A 18 22.57 -1.12 -3.00
N VAL A 19 21.31 -1.44 -3.27
CA VAL A 19 20.57 -0.91 -4.44
C VAL A 19 20.45 0.61 -4.39
N GLY A 20 20.18 1.17 -3.21
CA GLY A 20 20.11 2.63 -3.03
C GLY A 20 21.46 3.31 -3.27
N ILE A 21 22.56 2.70 -2.81
CA ILE A 21 23.93 3.19 -3.06
C ILE A 21 24.26 3.13 -4.56
N ASP A 22 23.92 2.04 -5.24
CA ASP A 22 24.11 1.92 -6.70
C ASP A 22 23.36 3.03 -7.44
N GLY A 23 22.11 3.27 -7.06
CA GLY A 23 21.32 4.36 -7.62
C GLY A 23 21.93 5.74 -7.36
N LEU A 24 22.44 6.00 -6.15
CA LEU A 24 23.11 7.25 -5.81
C LEU A 24 24.40 7.47 -6.62
N LEU A 25 25.21 6.42 -6.79
CA LEU A 25 26.45 6.49 -7.56
C LEU A 25 26.17 6.76 -9.04
N LEU A 26 25.13 6.15 -9.60
CA LEU A 26 24.68 6.45 -10.97
C LEU A 26 24.30 7.92 -11.14
N VAL A 27 23.54 8.50 -10.21
CA VAL A 27 23.19 9.93 -10.22
C VAL A 27 24.43 10.81 -10.08
N ALA A 28 25.29 10.51 -9.11
CA ALA A 28 26.51 11.26 -8.83
C ALA A 28 27.47 11.26 -10.04
N SER A 29 27.56 10.14 -10.76
CA SER A 29 28.42 10.01 -11.94
C SER A 29 28.08 10.99 -13.07
N VAL A 30 26.82 11.44 -13.12
CA VAL A 30 26.32 12.43 -14.09
C VAL A 30 26.47 13.84 -13.54
N LEU A 31 26.07 14.07 -12.28
CA LEU A 31 26.17 15.39 -11.64
C LEU A 31 27.61 15.91 -11.56
N LEU A 32 28.58 15.03 -11.28
CA LEU A 32 30.00 15.38 -11.20
C LEU A 32 30.64 15.69 -12.56
N ARG A 33 29.96 15.40 -13.68
CA ARG A 33 30.40 15.75 -15.03
C ARG A 33 29.87 17.09 -15.52
N VAL A 34 28.92 17.70 -14.80
CA VAL A 34 28.44 19.05 -15.11
C VAL A 34 29.54 20.06 -14.76
N PRO A 35 30.00 20.91 -15.69
CA PRO A 35 31.06 21.88 -15.40
C PRO A 35 30.63 22.83 -14.28
N GLY A 36 31.49 22.98 -13.26
CA GLY A 36 31.17 23.71 -12.02
C GLY A 36 30.73 25.17 -12.19
N SER A 37 31.04 25.81 -13.32
CA SER A 37 30.57 27.16 -13.64
C SER A 37 29.05 27.26 -13.80
N LEU A 38 28.38 26.16 -14.17
CA LEU A 38 26.94 26.10 -14.43
C LEU A 38 26.12 25.97 -13.14
N LEU A 39 26.67 25.27 -12.14
CA LEU A 39 26.13 25.18 -10.77
C LEU A 39 26.33 26.49 -10.00
N ILE A 40 27.44 27.20 -10.23
CA ILE A 40 27.72 28.49 -9.61
C ILE A 40 26.84 29.59 -10.21
N ASP A 41 26.63 29.62 -11.53
CA ASP A 41 25.72 30.60 -12.16
C ASP A 41 24.27 30.45 -11.69
N LEU A 42 23.81 29.22 -11.41
CA LEU A 42 22.45 28.95 -10.92
C LEU A 42 22.24 29.33 -9.43
N PHE A 43 23.32 29.36 -8.64
CA PHE A 43 23.25 29.56 -7.19
C PHE A 43 23.78 30.93 -6.74
N VAL A 44 24.68 31.57 -7.50
CA VAL A 44 25.38 32.81 -7.12
C VAL A 44 24.84 34.04 -7.86
N ARG A 45 24.34 33.93 -9.09
CA ARG A 45 23.79 35.06 -9.87
C ARG A 45 22.30 35.31 -9.66
N GLY A 46 21.79 35.04 -8.46
CA GLY A 46 20.48 35.52 -7.99
C GLY A 46 20.44 37.04 -7.84
N ASP A 47 20.72 37.77 -8.92
CA ASP A 47 20.65 39.22 -8.97
C ASP A 47 19.19 39.63 -9.20
N LEU A 48 18.49 39.78 -8.08
CA LEU A 48 17.09 40.23 -8.00
C LEU A 48 16.88 41.66 -8.56
N SER A 49 17.94 42.39 -8.92
CA SER A 49 17.85 43.75 -9.44
C SER A 49 17.41 43.83 -10.92
N ALA A 50 17.54 42.74 -11.68
CA ALA A 50 17.08 42.66 -13.07
C ALA A 50 15.57 42.39 -13.21
N LEU A 51 14.89 41.97 -12.14
CA LEU A 51 13.46 41.61 -12.14
C LEU A 51 12.50 42.80 -12.26
N ALA A 52 12.99 44.03 -12.15
CA ALA A 52 12.16 45.24 -12.18
C ALA A 52 11.84 45.76 -13.61
N ARG A 53 12.39 45.16 -14.68
CA ARG A 53 12.26 45.70 -16.06
C ARG A 53 11.91 44.68 -17.16
N ILE A 54 11.35 43.52 -16.83
CA ILE A 54 11.17 42.46 -17.84
C ILE A 54 9.69 42.11 -18.01
N GLU A 55 9.18 42.31 -19.23
CA GLU A 55 7.85 41.87 -19.66
C GLU A 55 7.71 40.34 -19.60
N ALA A 56 6.52 39.87 -19.22
CA ALA A 56 6.18 38.46 -18.96
C ALA A 56 6.45 37.49 -20.13
N SER A 57 6.68 38.01 -21.34
CA SER A 57 7.03 37.24 -22.55
C SER A 57 8.45 36.65 -22.52
N HIS A 58 9.34 37.16 -21.66
CA HIS A 58 10.74 36.74 -21.58
C HIS A 58 11.06 35.85 -20.37
N LEU A 59 10.08 35.61 -19.49
CA LEU A 59 10.22 34.77 -18.29
C LEU A 59 10.69 33.33 -18.57
N PRO A 60 10.20 32.63 -19.62
CA PRO A 60 10.64 31.26 -19.90
C PRO A 60 12.12 31.15 -20.27
N ARG A 61 12.66 32.18 -20.95
CA ARG A 61 14.07 32.24 -21.37
C ARG A 61 15.02 32.55 -20.23
N LEU A 62 14.53 33.14 -19.14
CA LEU A 62 15.32 33.54 -17.97
C LEU A 62 15.28 32.49 -16.86
N LEU A 63 14.14 31.79 -16.68
CA LEU A 63 14.02 30.63 -15.79
C LEU A 63 14.79 29.40 -16.30
N PHE A 64 14.96 29.28 -17.61
CA PHE A 64 15.69 28.19 -18.26
C PHE A 64 16.70 28.77 -19.26
N GLY A 65 17.87 29.21 -18.77
CA GLY A 65 18.94 29.75 -19.60
C GLY A 65 19.45 28.74 -20.64
N LEU A 66 19.00 28.87 -21.89
CA LEU A 66 19.27 27.93 -23.00
C LEU A 66 20.76 27.83 -23.40
N ASN A 67 21.60 28.82 -23.08
CA ASN A 67 23.05 28.72 -23.35
C ASN A 67 23.78 27.75 -22.40
N ALA A 68 23.13 27.39 -21.29
CA ALA A 68 23.66 26.41 -20.33
C ALA A 68 23.24 24.98 -20.73
N ILE A 69 22.07 24.85 -21.36
CA ILE A 69 21.48 23.57 -21.82
C ILE A 69 22.29 23.00 -22.99
N GLU A 70 22.83 23.82 -23.89
CA GLU A 70 23.71 23.37 -24.99
C GLU A 70 25.04 22.74 -24.53
N ARG A 71 25.46 22.94 -23.27
CA ARG A 71 26.68 22.36 -22.71
C ARG A 71 26.43 21.12 -21.85
N ILE A 72 25.18 20.70 -21.68
CA ILE A 72 24.85 19.50 -20.93
C ILE A 72 24.97 18.31 -21.88
N ASP A 73 25.93 17.44 -21.61
CA ASP A 73 26.07 16.17 -22.33
C ASP A 73 24.91 15.24 -21.94
N PHE A 74 23.82 15.29 -22.72
CA PHE A 74 22.61 14.51 -22.51
C PHE A 74 22.82 13.00 -22.67
N SER A 75 23.95 12.56 -23.23
CA SER A 75 24.25 11.12 -23.41
C SER A 75 24.30 10.35 -22.10
N HIS A 76 24.56 11.03 -20.98
CA HIS A 76 24.64 10.43 -19.65
C HIS A 76 23.36 10.57 -18.81
N LEU A 77 22.39 11.37 -19.26
CA LEU A 77 21.12 11.57 -18.54
C LEU A 77 20.36 10.26 -18.25
N PRO A 78 20.31 9.26 -19.16
CA PRO A 78 19.67 7.98 -18.87
C PRO A 78 20.24 7.27 -17.62
N ARG A 79 21.53 7.46 -17.31
CA ARG A 79 22.17 6.89 -16.10
C ARG A 79 21.64 7.55 -14.83
N ALA A 80 21.52 8.87 -14.81
CA ALA A 80 20.99 9.60 -13.65
C ALA A 80 19.53 9.20 -13.36
N LEU A 81 18.74 9.01 -14.40
CA LEU A 81 17.33 8.63 -14.29
C LEU A 81 17.14 7.19 -13.82
N ALA A 82 17.95 6.27 -14.33
CA ALA A 82 18.01 4.91 -13.81
C ALA A 82 18.41 4.91 -12.32
N GLY A 83 19.38 5.75 -11.95
CA GLY A 83 19.82 5.89 -10.57
C GLY A 83 18.73 6.42 -9.62
N LEU A 84 18.03 7.49 -10.01
CA LEU A 84 16.88 8.01 -9.24
C LEU A 84 15.77 6.96 -9.08
N SER A 85 15.52 6.18 -10.13
CA SER A 85 14.53 5.09 -10.10
C SER A 85 14.94 3.98 -9.13
N LEU A 86 16.22 3.61 -9.09
CA LEU A 86 16.75 2.61 -8.15
C LEU A 86 16.68 3.08 -6.69
N ILE A 87 16.95 4.35 -6.41
CA ILE A 87 16.79 4.94 -5.07
C ILE A 87 15.32 4.83 -4.61
N ALA A 88 14.37 5.18 -5.48
CA ALA A 88 12.95 5.06 -5.16
C ALA A 88 12.53 3.59 -4.93
N LEU A 89 13.05 2.67 -5.75
CA LEU A 89 12.76 1.24 -5.64
C LEU A 89 13.34 0.60 -4.37
N ALA A 90 14.54 1.03 -3.95
CA ALA A 90 15.21 0.58 -2.74
C ALA A 90 14.31 0.74 -1.49
N CYS A 91 13.55 1.83 -1.40
CA CYS A 91 12.70 2.13 -0.24
C CYS A 91 11.67 1.04 0.10
N GLY A 92 11.19 0.24 -0.85
CA GLY A 92 10.25 -0.86 -0.50
C GLY A 92 10.77 -2.27 -0.76
N LEU A 93 12.03 -2.42 -1.17
CA LEU A 93 12.79 -3.62 -0.79
C LEU A 93 12.87 -3.73 0.76
N VAL A 94 12.97 -2.60 1.47
CA VAL A 94 12.92 -2.54 2.95
C VAL A 94 11.62 -3.15 3.50
N ILE A 95 10.50 -2.98 2.80
CA ILE A 95 9.17 -3.47 3.23
C ILE A 95 8.94 -4.93 2.77
N ARG A 96 9.94 -5.57 2.14
CA ARG A 96 9.86 -6.92 1.56
C ARG A 96 8.79 -7.07 0.47
N ALA A 97 8.54 -6.00 -0.29
CA ALA A 97 7.51 -6.01 -1.31
C ALA A 97 7.96 -6.83 -2.54
N ARG A 98 7.15 -7.83 -2.95
CA ARG A 98 7.46 -8.70 -4.09
C ARG A 98 7.55 -7.96 -5.42
N THR A 99 6.70 -6.94 -5.59
CA THR A 99 6.69 -6.08 -6.77
C THR A 99 7.95 -5.20 -6.82
N ALA A 100 8.44 -4.71 -5.67
CA ALA A 100 9.67 -3.94 -5.61
C ALA A 100 10.85 -4.74 -6.14
N TRP A 101 11.00 -5.98 -5.67
CA TRP A 101 12.03 -6.91 -6.11
C TRP A 101 12.05 -7.07 -7.63
N ALA A 102 10.88 -7.30 -8.25
CA ALA A 102 10.79 -7.49 -9.69
C ALA A 102 11.18 -6.22 -10.48
N PHE A 103 10.67 -5.05 -10.08
CA PHE A 103 10.99 -3.78 -10.76
C PHE A 103 12.45 -3.36 -10.56
N THR A 104 13.03 -3.58 -9.37
CA THR A 104 14.46 -3.34 -9.13
C THR A 104 15.31 -4.22 -10.04
N LEU A 105 14.98 -5.50 -10.20
CA LEU A 105 15.71 -6.41 -11.08
C LEU A 105 15.73 -5.88 -12.53
N VAL A 106 14.57 -5.47 -13.05
CA VAL A 106 14.45 -4.90 -14.40
C VAL A 106 15.27 -3.61 -14.53
N MET A 107 15.17 -2.70 -13.57
CA MET A 107 15.91 -1.43 -13.60
C MET A 107 17.42 -1.62 -13.50
N LEU A 108 17.91 -2.59 -12.70
CA LEU A 108 19.34 -2.90 -12.64
C LEU A 108 19.85 -3.48 -13.96
N VAL A 109 19.07 -4.35 -14.62
CA VAL A 109 19.42 -4.87 -15.95
C VAL A 109 19.48 -3.74 -16.98
N LEU A 110 18.52 -2.82 -16.95
CA LEU A 110 18.51 -1.65 -17.83
C LEU A 110 19.72 -0.73 -17.54
N ALA A 111 20.03 -0.45 -16.27
CA ALA A 111 21.19 0.34 -15.88
C ALA A 111 22.51 -0.30 -16.36
N ALA A 112 22.65 -1.63 -16.22
CA ALA A 112 23.79 -2.37 -16.73
C ALA A 112 23.88 -2.30 -18.27
N ALA A 113 22.77 -2.41 -18.98
CA ALA A 113 22.72 -2.27 -20.44
C ALA A 113 23.12 -0.88 -20.92
N ILE A 114 22.66 0.19 -20.24
CA ILE A 114 23.07 1.58 -20.51
C ILE A 114 24.58 1.74 -20.31
N ASN A 115 25.12 1.24 -19.19
CA ASN A 115 26.55 1.27 -18.90
C ASN A 115 27.36 0.54 -19.97
N PHE A 116 26.88 -0.62 -20.43
CA PHE A 116 27.51 -1.41 -21.48
C PHE A 116 27.54 -0.67 -22.82
N HIS A 117 26.42 -0.03 -23.21
CA HIS A 117 26.31 0.70 -24.47
C HIS A 117 27.21 1.94 -24.49
N LEU A 118 27.34 2.64 -23.36
CA LEU A 118 28.25 3.77 -23.21
C LEU A 118 29.74 3.37 -23.10
N ASN A 119 30.07 2.08 -23.31
CA ASN A 119 31.41 1.49 -23.15
C ASN A 119 32.04 1.65 -21.76
N ILE A 120 31.20 1.75 -20.73
CA ILE A 120 31.61 1.90 -19.33
C ILE A 120 31.63 0.51 -18.67
N ARG A 121 32.48 -0.38 -19.20
CA ARG A 121 32.45 -1.83 -18.91
C ARG A 121 33.18 -2.25 -17.62
N PHE A 122 33.93 -1.36 -16.99
CA PHE A 122 34.77 -1.65 -15.80
C PHE A 122 34.65 -0.61 -14.69
N ASP A 123 33.59 0.19 -14.70
CA ASP A 123 33.31 1.15 -13.63
C ASP A 123 32.66 0.46 -12.42
N LEU A 124 32.87 1.01 -11.23
CA LEU A 124 32.35 0.49 -9.95
C LEU A 124 30.83 0.29 -10.02
N THR A 125 30.13 1.19 -10.71
CA THR A 125 28.67 1.15 -10.92
C THR A 125 28.23 -0.10 -11.70
N PHE A 126 28.93 -0.49 -12.75
CA PHE A 126 28.57 -1.69 -13.53
C PHE A 126 28.74 -2.98 -12.71
N ALA A 127 29.83 -3.08 -11.96
CA ALA A 127 30.09 -4.22 -11.08
C ALA A 127 29.06 -4.30 -9.93
N LEU A 128 28.70 -3.15 -9.35
CA LEU A 128 27.73 -3.07 -8.27
C LEU A 128 26.31 -3.43 -8.74
N SER A 129 25.89 -2.98 -9.92
CA SER A 129 24.59 -3.37 -10.49
C SER A 129 24.50 -4.90 -10.73
N LEU A 130 25.56 -5.52 -11.26
CA LEU A 130 25.64 -6.99 -11.43
C LEU A 130 25.58 -7.73 -10.09
N ALA A 131 26.30 -7.25 -9.08
CA ALA A 131 26.27 -7.82 -7.74
C ALA A 131 24.87 -7.72 -7.11
N CYS A 132 24.19 -6.58 -7.27
CA CYS A 132 22.82 -6.38 -6.79
C CYS A 132 21.83 -7.33 -7.49
N ILE A 133 21.95 -7.55 -8.80
CA ILE A 133 21.14 -8.52 -9.54
C ILE A 133 21.33 -9.93 -8.96
N ALA A 134 22.58 -10.36 -8.77
CA ALA A 134 22.89 -11.68 -8.22
C ALA A 134 22.32 -11.85 -6.80
N LEU A 135 22.46 -10.83 -5.94
CA LEU A 135 21.90 -10.84 -4.59
C LEU A 135 20.37 -10.90 -4.58
N LEU A 136 19.70 -10.12 -5.44
CA LEU A 136 18.24 -10.15 -5.56
C LEU A 136 17.73 -11.51 -6.03
N LEU A 137 18.40 -12.15 -6.99
CA LEU A 137 18.05 -13.49 -7.45
C LEU A 137 18.27 -14.54 -6.35
N TRP A 138 19.36 -14.44 -5.58
CA TRP A 138 19.66 -15.35 -4.48
C TRP A 138 18.63 -15.26 -3.34
N TYR A 139 18.27 -14.03 -2.93
CA TYR A 139 17.36 -13.77 -1.81
C TYR A 139 15.90 -13.54 -2.24
N TRP A 140 15.48 -14.04 -3.39
CA TRP A 140 14.11 -13.83 -3.93
C TRP A 140 12.99 -14.25 -2.97
N ARG A 141 13.24 -15.24 -2.10
CA ARG A 141 12.29 -15.76 -1.09
C ARG A 141 12.07 -14.84 0.11
N GLU A 142 12.84 -13.77 0.29
CA GLU A 142 12.57 -12.82 1.39
C GLU A 142 11.45 -11.82 1.06
N PHE A 143 11.08 -11.70 -0.21
CA PHE A 143 10.15 -10.68 -0.72
C PHE A 143 8.74 -11.24 -0.94
N ASP A 144 8.10 -11.74 0.11
CA ASP A 144 6.81 -12.43 0.03
C ASP A 144 5.59 -11.51 0.28
N ARG A 145 5.80 -10.25 0.68
CA ARG A 145 4.69 -9.35 1.03
C ARG A 145 4.09 -8.73 -0.22
N ALA A 146 2.83 -9.06 -0.50
CA ALA A 146 2.01 -8.31 -1.45
C ALA A 146 1.49 -7.04 -0.73
N SER A 147 1.94 -5.86 -1.17
CA SER A 147 1.45 -4.58 -0.67
C SER A 147 0.84 -3.78 -1.83
N PHE A 148 -0.47 -3.58 -1.80
CA PHE A 148 -1.19 -2.81 -2.82
C PHE A 148 -0.72 -1.36 -2.87
N ALA A 149 -0.49 -0.72 -1.72
CA ALA A 149 0.02 0.65 -1.67
C ALA A 149 1.43 0.77 -2.29
N ALA A 150 2.28 -0.24 -2.05
CA ALA A 150 3.60 -0.29 -2.68
C ALA A 150 3.49 -0.50 -4.19
N ALA A 151 2.59 -1.38 -4.65
CA ALA A 151 2.36 -1.62 -6.08
C ALA A 151 1.93 -0.33 -6.83
N THR A 152 1.10 0.51 -6.22
CA THR A 152 0.72 1.81 -6.79
C THR A 152 1.90 2.73 -6.98
N LEU A 153 2.70 2.94 -5.91
CA LEU A 153 3.88 3.79 -5.96
C LEU A 153 4.87 3.31 -7.03
N TYR A 154 5.11 2.00 -7.12
CA TYR A 154 6.04 1.45 -8.11
C TYR A 154 5.57 1.55 -9.53
N THR A 155 4.27 1.39 -9.76
CA THR A 155 3.72 1.55 -11.09
C THR A 155 3.85 3.00 -11.54
N LEU A 156 3.64 3.97 -10.65
CA LEU A 156 3.88 5.39 -10.95
C LEU A 156 5.36 5.68 -11.25
N VAL A 157 6.28 5.13 -10.46
CA VAL A 157 7.73 5.27 -10.70
C VAL A 157 8.13 4.62 -12.03
N ALA A 158 7.60 3.45 -12.36
CA ALA A 158 7.88 2.76 -13.61
C ALA A 158 7.32 3.51 -14.83
N VAL A 159 6.10 4.06 -14.74
CA VAL A 159 5.51 4.95 -15.76
C VAL A 159 6.40 6.16 -15.97
N PHE A 160 6.79 6.83 -14.88
CA PHE A 160 7.64 8.02 -14.96
C PHE A 160 9.01 7.69 -15.56
N ALA A 161 9.68 6.64 -15.08
CA ALA A 161 10.98 6.22 -15.58
C ALA A 161 10.94 5.86 -17.07
N LEU A 162 9.90 5.12 -17.51
CA LEU A 162 9.73 4.74 -18.90
C LEU A 162 9.40 5.94 -19.79
N LEU A 163 8.53 6.85 -19.32
CA LEU A 163 8.19 8.07 -20.03
C LEU A 163 9.42 8.94 -20.27
N VAL A 164 10.26 9.06 -19.25
CA VAL A 164 11.52 9.78 -19.34
C VAL A 164 12.51 9.05 -20.27
N TYR A 165 12.69 7.74 -20.13
CA TYR A 165 13.53 6.93 -21.04
C TYR A 165 13.10 7.08 -22.50
N ALA A 166 11.81 6.97 -22.78
CA ALA A 166 11.25 7.11 -24.12
C ALA A 166 11.42 8.53 -24.66
N THR A 167 11.16 9.56 -23.84
CA THR A 167 11.30 10.97 -24.24
C THR A 167 12.76 11.30 -24.58
N PHE A 168 13.69 11.03 -23.68
CA PHE A 168 15.10 11.36 -23.90
C PHE A 168 15.75 10.44 -24.94
N GLY A 169 15.37 9.17 -25.01
CA GLY A 169 15.87 8.27 -26.05
C GLY A 169 15.42 8.70 -27.45
N THR A 170 14.18 9.16 -27.59
CA THR A 170 13.67 9.71 -28.86
C THR A 170 14.37 11.02 -29.22
N MET A 171 14.65 11.89 -28.24
CA MET A 171 15.40 13.13 -28.47
C MET A 171 16.86 12.85 -28.86
N TYR A 172 17.51 11.87 -28.22
CA TYR A 172 18.89 11.46 -28.51
C TYR A 172 19.02 10.87 -29.92
N LEU A 173 18.10 9.98 -30.30
CA LEU A 173 18.04 9.38 -31.63
C LEU A 173 17.24 10.23 -32.62
N GLY A 174 16.91 11.48 -32.29
CA GLY A 174 15.89 12.26 -33.02
C GLY A 174 16.17 12.46 -34.50
N HIS A 175 17.44 12.49 -34.90
CA HIS A 175 17.87 12.55 -36.30
C HIS A 175 17.59 11.25 -37.08
N GLU A 176 17.39 10.14 -36.39
CA GLU A 176 17.06 8.82 -36.94
C GLU A 176 15.55 8.54 -37.01
N PHE A 177 14.73 9.58 -36.75
CA PHE A 177 13.28 9.58 -36.94
C PHE A 177 12.87 10.42 -38.15
N ALA A 178 11.70 10.12 -38.70
CA ALA A 178 11.07 10.90 -39.76
C ALA A 178 9.65 11.32 -39.31
N PRO A 179 9.33 12.63 -39.25
CA PRO A 179 10.27 13.75 -39.33
C PRO A 179 11.29 13.74 -38.16
N PRO A 180 12.45 14.42 -38.31
CA PRO A 180 13.45 14.48 -37.24
C PRO A 180 12.88 15.13 -35.98
N VAL A 181 13.16 14.54 -34.82
CA VAL A 181 12.70 15.03 -33.52
C VAL A 181 13.79 15.91 -32.91
N THR A 182 13.54 17.22 -32.81
CA THR A 182 14.55 18.19 -32.30
C THR A 182 14.18 18.83 -30.98
N ASP A 183 12.91 18.75 -30.57
CA ASP A 183 12.40 19.42 -29.38
C ASP A 183 11.80 18.42 -28.38
N LEU A 184 11.84 18.79 -27.10
CA LEU A 184 11.39 17.95 -25.99
C LEU A 184 9.89 17.64 -26.05
N ALA A 185 9.08 18.58 -26.56
CA ALA A 185 7.63 18.42 -26.61
C ALA A 185 7.24 17.33 -27.63
N THR A 186 7.86 17.34 -28.81
CA THR A 186 7.69 16.32 -29.85
C THR A 186 8.18 14.94 -29.37
N ALA A 187 9.32 14.88 -28.67
CA ALA A 187 9.82 13.62 -28.11
C ALA A 187 8.91 13.04 -27.01
N PHE A 188 8.37 13.90 -26.14
CA PHE A 188 7.42 13.53 -25.10
C PHE A 188 6.08 13.07 -25.69
N TYR A 189 5.61 13.74 -26.73
CA TYR A 189 4.44 13.35 -27.51
C TYR A 189 4.59 11.94 -28.08
N PHE A 190 5.71 11.66 -28.77
CA PHE A 190 6.00 10.32 -29.30
C PHE A 190 6.02 9.25 -28.20
N ALA A 191 6.64 9.55 -27.05
CA ALA A 191 6.70 8.65 -25.91
C ALA A 191 5.30 8.26 -25.41
N ILE A 192 4.40 9.23 -25.20
CA ILE A 192 3.03 8.98 -24.76
C ILE A 192 2.26 8.16 -25.80
N VAL A 193 2.31 8.57 -27.08
CA VAL A 193 1.58 7.90 -28.17
C VAL A 193 2.02 6.44 -28.31
N THR A 194 3.30 6.16 -28.13
CA THR A 194 3.86 4.81 -28.21
C THR A 194 3.51 3.99 -26.96
N MET A 195 3.66 4.55 -25.76
CA MET A 195 3.36 3.86 -24.49
C MET A 195 1.87 3.54 -24.32
N THR A 196 0.99 4.42 -24.82
CA THR A 196 -0.47 4.24 -24.79
C THR A 196 -0.99 3.36 -25.92
N THR A 197 -0.11 2.81 -26.76
CA THR A 197 -0.45 1.95 -27.91
C THR A 197 -1.32 2.63 -28.97
N VAL A 198 -1.34 3.96 -29.03
CA VAL A 198 -2.11 4.72 -30.04
C VAL A 198 -1.43 4.66 -31.40
N GLY A 199 -0.13 4.97 -31.45
CA GLY A 199 0.70 4.80 -32.65
C GLY A 199 0.19 5.51 -33.91
N TYR A 200 0.03 6.84 -33.87
CA TYR A 200 -0.45 7.62 -35.03
C TYR A 200 0.39 7.44 -36.31
N GLY A 201 1.67 7.08 -36.17
CA GLY A 201 2.57 6.84 -37.31
C GLY A 201 3.05 8.12 -37.99
N ASP A 202 2.88 9.25 -37.33
CA ASP A 202 3.33 10.58 -37.76
C ASP A 202 4.81 10.82 -37.49
N ILE A 203 5.39 10.14 -36.49
CA ILE A 203 6.83 10.09 -36.20
C ILE A 203 7.27 8.62 -36.23
N VAL A 204 8.20 8.27 -37.13
CA VAL A 204 8.62 6.87 -37.33
C VAL A 204 10.14 6.70 -37.32
N PRO A 205 10.67 5.65 -36.65
CA PRO A 205 12.10 5.34 -36.68
C PRO A 205 12.50 4.73 -38.02
N HIS A 206 13.55 5.25 -38.67
CA HIS A 206 14.02 4.73 -39.96
C HIS A 206 15.34 3.96 -39.89
N SER A 207 16.19 4.24 -38.90
CA SER A 207 17.43 3.48 -38.66
C SER A 207 17.17 2.15 -37.94
N ILE A 208 18.19 1.28 -37.92
CA ILE A 208 18.14 0.01 -37.14
C ILE A 208 18.12 0.31 -35.63
N ASP A 209 18.93 1.27 -35.18
CA ASP A 209 19.08 1.59 -33.75
C ASP A 209 17.81 2.24 -33.19
N ALA A 210 17.21 3.19 -33.91
CA ALA A 210 15.92 3.78 -33.55
C ALA A 210 14.78 2.74 -33.54
N ARG A 211 14.78 1.76 -34.45
CA ARG A 211 13.78 0.68 -34.44
C ARG A 211 13.92 -0.24 -33.24
N LEU A 212 15.15 -0.63 -32.88
CA LEU A 212 15.41 -1.46 -31.70
C LEU A 212 15.06 -0.72 -30.40
N PHE A 213 15.38 0.58 -30.34
CA PHE A 213 14.95 1.45 -29.25
C PHE A 213 13.42 1.55 -29.16
N THR A 214 12.73 1.86 -30.25
CA THR A 214 11.26 1.94 -30.24
C THR A 214 10.63 0.59 -29.88
N ALA A 215 11.20 -0.54 -30.33
CA ALA A 215 10.74 -1.86 -29.95
C ALA A 215 10.85 -2.10 -28.43
N SER A 216 11.94 -1.64 -27.79
CA SER A 216 12.08 -1.74 -26.33
C SER A 216 11.02 -0.90 -25.60
N VAL A 217 10.76 0.32 -26.08
CA VAL A 217 9.72 1.21 -25.54
C VAL A 217 8.34 0.58 -25.65
N ILE A 218 8.03 -0.11 -26.75
CA ILE A 218 6.75 -0.81 -26.92
C ILE A 218 6.60 -1.97 -25.93
N VAL A 219 7.62 -2.84 -25.81
CA VAL A 219 7.56 -4.02 -24.92
C VAL A 219 7.38 -3.60 -23.45
N PHE A 220 8.17 -2.62 -23.00
CA PHE A 220 8.04 -2.09 -21.64
C PHE A 220 6.76 -1.24 -21.49
N GLY A 221 6.37 -0.50 -22.53
CA GLY A 221 5.19 0.35 -22.59
C GLY A 221 3.91 -0.42 -22.34
N ILE A 222 3.69 -1.53 -23.06
CA ILE A 222 2.52 -2.39 -22.87
C ILE A 222 2.45 -2.91 -21.43
N SER A 223 3.57 -3.36 -20.88
CA SER A 223 3.65 -3.92 -19.51
C SER A 223 3.30 -2.87 -18.44
N VAL A 224 3.89 -1.68 -18.57
CA VAL A 224 3.69 -0.56 -17.63
C VAL A 224 2.29 0.04 -17.80
N PHE A 225 1.79 0.16 -19.02
CA PHE A 225 0.45 0.66 -19.30
C PHE A 225 -0.63 -0.28 -18.74
N ALA A 226 -0.55 -1.59 -19.03
CA ALA A 226 -1.49 -2.58 -18.50
C ALA A 226 -1.54 -2.62 -16.96
N THR A 227 -0.38 -2.54 -16.31
CA THR A 227 -0.30 -2.53 -14.84
C THR A 227 -0.82 -1.21 -14.26
N SER A 228 -0.52 -0.07 -14.87
CA SER A 228 -1.05 1.24 -14.45
C SER A 228 -2.56 1.34 -14.54
N LEU A 229 -3.17 0.78 -15.59
CA LEU A 229 -4.62 0.73 -15.71
C LEU A 229 -5.26 -0.05 -14.55
N THR A 230 -4.66 -1.17 -14.16
CA THR A 230 -5.11 -1.98 -13.01
C THR A 230 -4.98 -1.21 -11.69
N VAL A 231 -3.89 -0.47 -11.51
CA VAL A 231 -3.65 0.34 -10.31
C VAL A 231 -4.57 1.56 -10.21
N VAL A 232 -4.94 2.16 -11.35
CA VAL A 232 -5.87 3.31 -11.38
C VAL A 232 -7.32 2.84 -11.24
N ILE A 233 -7.71 1.80 -11.99
CA ILE A 233 -9.08 1.26 -11.96
C ILE A 233 -9.35 0.48 -10.68
N GLY A 234 -8.37 -0.23 -10.13
CA GLY A 234 -8.53 -1.10 -8.95
C GLY A 234 -9.16 -0.37 -7.74
N PRO A 235 -8.62 0.77 -7.29
CA PRO A 235 -9.23 1.58 -6.24
C PRO A 235 -10.58 2.20 -6.63
N LEU A 236 -10.78 2.56 -7.90
CA LEU A 236 -12.03 3.12 -8.41
C LEU A 236 -13.17 2.10 -8.40
N VAL A 237 -12.89 0.86 -8.78
CA VAL A 237 -13.84 -0.27 -8.75
C VAL A 237 -13.99 -0.83 -7.33
N GLY A 238 -12.91 -0.89 -6.55
CA GLY A 238 -12.90 -1.47 -5.20
C GLY A 238 -13.41 -0.54 -4.09
N GLY A 239 -13.17 0.77 -4.19
CA GLY A 239 -13.42 1.74 -3.12
C GLY A 239 -14.79 2.41 -3.16
N ASN A 240 -15.32 2.69 -4.36
CA ASN A 240 -16.57 3.45 -4.51
C ASN A 240 -17.74 2.60 -5.00
N LEU A 241 -17.49 1.55 -5.78
CA LEU A 241 -18.59 0.70 -6.27
C LEU A 241 -19.23 -0.07 -5.12
N LYS A 242 -18.43 -0.57 -4.16
CA LYS A 242 -18.95 -1.25 -2.96
C LYS A 242 -19.69 -0.29 -2.04
N LYS A 243 -19.29 0.98 -1.95
CA LYS A 243 -19.92 2.02 -1.11
C LYS A 243 -21.24 2.57 -1.71
N ILE A 244 -21.41 2.44 -3.03
CA ILE A 244 -22.62 2.82 -3.77
C ILE A 244 -23.58 1.61 -3.92
N LEU A 245 -23.05 0.39 -4.03
CA LEU A 245 -23.82 -0.87 -4.08
C LEU A 245 -24.19 -1.42 -2.71
N SER A 246 -23.38 -1.22 -1.66
CA SER A 246 -23.80 -1.46 -0.28
C SER A 246 -24.80 -0.36 0.04
N GLY A 247 -26.06 -0.67 -0.20
CA GLY A 247 -27.16 0.26 -0.10
C GLY A 247 -26.98 1.21 1.07
N ARG A 248 -27.23 2.50 0.78
CA ARG A 248 -27.70 3.49 1.75
C ARG A 248 -28.28 2.76 2.95
N PHE A 249 -27.75 3.00 4.14
CA PHE A 249 -28.36 2.57 5.40
C PHE A 249 -29.87 2.70 5.24
N THR A 250 -30.55 1.56 5.02
CA THR A 250 -32.00 1.58 4.97
C THR A 250 -32.36 2.05 6.35
N HIS A 251 -32.99 3.22 6.43
CA HIS A 251 -33.36 3.89 7.67
C HIS A 251 -34.53 3.11 8.32
N VAL A 252 -34.35 1.81 8.51
CA VAL A 252 -35.22 0.96 9.28
C VAL A 252 -34.93 1.34 10.72
N ILE A 253 -35.91 1.96 11.36
CA ILE A 253 -35.81 2.32 12.77
C ILE A 253 -35.84 1.00 13.55
N ARG A 254 -34.64 0.51 13.93
CA ARG A 254 -34.47 -0.71 14.72
C ARG A 254 -34.87 -0.41 16.16
N LYS A 255 -35.78 -1.21 16.72
CA LYS A 255 -36.26 -1.09 18.10
C LYS A 255 -36.38 -2.45 18.74
N ASN A 256 -36.09 -2.53 20.04
CA ASN A 256 -36.29 -3.73 20.86
C ASN A 256 -35.54 -4.96 20.28
N HIS A 257 -34.34 -4.73 19.78
CA HIS A 257 -33.48 -5.71 19.12
C HIS A 257 -32.17 -5.94 19.89
N PHE A 258 -31.41 -6.95 19.47
CA PHE A 258 -30.05 -7.18 19.93
C PHE A 258 -29.04 -6.73 18.88
N ILE A 259 -27.92 -6.16 19.31
CA ILE A 259 -26.79 -5.88 18.44
C ILE A 259 -25.70 -6.91 18.71
N VAL A 260 -25.29 -7.65 17.68
CA VAL A 260 -24.19 -8.63 17.76
C VAL A 260 -23.02 -8.11 16.94
N ALA A 261 -21.92 -7.76 17.61
CA ALA A 261 -20.71 -7.30 16.95
C ALA A 261 -19.72 -8.46 16.75
N GLY A 262 -19.43 -8.75 15.48
CA GLY A 262 -18.47 -9.78 15.08
C GLY A 262 -19.08 -10.95 14.30
N ALA A 263 -18.18 -11.82 13.85
CA ALA A 263 -18.47 -13.00 13.04
C ALA A 263 -17.77 -14.25 13.61
N SER A 264 -17.48 -14.26 14.91
CA SER A 264 -16.89 -15.43 15.58
C SER A 264 -17.88 -16.60 15.58
N PRO A 265 -17.42 -17.84 15.78
CA PRO A 265 -18.31 -18.98 15.96
C PRO A 265 -19.36 -18.75 17.06
N LEU A 266 -18.97 -18.06 18.14
CA LEU A 266 -19.90 -17.68 19.20
C LEU A 266 -20.94 -16.67 18.71
N ALA A 267 -20.53 -15.63 17.97
CA ALA A 267 -21.43 -14.62 17.42
C ALA A 267 -22.48 -15.23 16.49
N ILE A 268 -22.05 -16.14 15.60
CA ILE A 268 -22.93 -16.84 14.65
C ILE A 268 -23.97 -17.69 15.40
N ASN A 269 -23.53 -18.45 16.41
CA ASN A 269 -24.41 -19.28 17.21
C ASN A 269 -25.39 -18.42 18.04
N VAL A 270 -24.94 -17.31 18.61
CA VAL A 270 -25.79 -16.40 19.37
C VAL A 270 -26.85 -15.75 18.48
N HIS A 271 -26.47 -15.29 17.28
CA HIS A 271 -27.42 -14.79 16.28
C HIS A 271 -28.47 -15.86 15.95
N HIS A 272 -28.04 -17.08 15.62
CA HIS A 272 -28.96 -18.17 15.31
C HIS A 272 -29.95 -18.44 16.45
N GLU A 273 -29.46 -18.53 17.68
CA GLU A 273 -30.27 -18.80 18.87
C GLU A 273 -31.24 -17.67 19.21
N LEU A 274 -30.84 -16.40 19.06
CA LEU A 274 -31.71 -15.25 19.26
C LEU A 274 -32.81 -15.17 18.20
N THR A 275 -32.45 -15.34 16.93
CA THR A 275 -33.39 -15.32 15.80
C THR A 275 -34.40 -16.47 15.90
N LYS A 276 -33.95 -17.67 16.29
CA LYS A 276 -34.83 -18.83 16.55
C LYS A 276 -35.87 -18.57 17.65
N ARG A 277 -35.58 -17.68 18.60
CA ARG A 277 -36.50 -17.24 19.66
C ARG A 277 -37.38 -16.06 19.25
N GLY A 278 -37.31 -15.63 17.99
CA GLY A 278 -38.11 -14.53 17.45
C GLY A 278 -37.60 -13.14 17.80
N TRP A 279 -36.36 -13.01 18.29
CA TRP A 279 -35.77 -11.71 18.56
C TRP A 279 -35.17 -11.09 17.29
N PRO A 280 -35.42 -9.81 17.00
CA PRO A 280 -34.69 -9.10 15.95
C PRO A 280 -33.22 -8.95 16.36
N VAL A 281 -32.31 -9.27 15.44
CA VAL A 281 -30.86 -9.18 15.66
C VAL A 281 -30.23 -8.40 14.52
N THR A 282 -29.50 -7.36 14.86
CA THR A 282 -28.65 -6.61 13.93
C THR A 282 -27.22 -7.01 14.16
N VAL A 283 -26.54 -7.47 13.12
CA VAL A 283 -25.15 -7.91 13.19
C VAL A 283 -24.24 -6.84 12.61
N ILE A 284 -23.12 -6.54 13.27
CA ILE A 284 -22.09 -5.64 12.73
C ILE A 284 -20.82 -6.45 12.44
N ILE A 285 -20.38 -6.48 11.19
CA ILE A 285 -19.15 -7.15 10.73
C ILE A 285 -18.19 -6.16 10.08
N ALA A 286 -16.88 -6.42 10.16
CA ALA A 286 -15.88 -5.50 9.61
C ALA A 286 -16.00 -5.37 8.09
N SER A 287 -15.73 -4.16 7.59
CA SER A 287 -15.66 -3.87 6.16
C SER A 287 -14.63 -4.77 5.48
N GLY A 288 -15.06 -5.50 4.45
CA GLY A 288 -14.18 -6.41 3.70
C GLY A 288 -14.02 -7.82 4.28
N SER A 289 -14.66 -8.12 5.42
CA SER A 289 -14.80 -9.51 5.89
C SER A 289 -15.93 -10.24 5.14
N ASP A 290 -15.77 -11.55 4.96
CA ASP A 290 -16.83 -12.42 4.45
C ASP A 290 -18.03 -12.39 5.41
N ASN A 291 -19.25 -12.48 4.85
CA ASN A 291 -20.47 -12.53 5.63
C ASN A 291 -20.87 -14.01 5.87
N PRO A 292 -20.69 -14.58 7.07
CA PRO A 292 -21.10 -15.95 7.38
C PRO A 292 -22.58 -16.07 7.78
N TYR A 293 -23.32 -14.97 7.84
CA TYR A 293 -24.73 -14.95 8.24
C TYR A 293 -25.65 -15.19 7.01
N PRO A 294 -26.87 -15.72 7.22
CA PRO A 294 -27.84 -15.92 6.13
C PRO A 294 -28.13 -14.64 5.35
N GLU A 295 -28.51 -14.76 4.06
CA GLU A 295 -28.81 -13.59 3.22
C GLU A 295 -29.95 -12.71 3.75
N GLU A 296 -30.87 -13.31 4.51
CA GLU A 296 -32.04 -12.64 5.11
C GLU A 296 -31.71 -11.91 6.42
N ALA A 297 -30.49 -12.07 6.96
CA ALA A 297 -30.10 -11.46 8.22
C ALA A 297 -29.86 -9.95 8.07
N ASP A 298 -30.21 -9.18 9.11
CA ASP A 298 -29.91 -7.75 9.18
C ASP A 298 -28.42 -7.55 9.52
N VAL A 299 -27.58 -7.53 8.48
CA VAL A 299 -26.12 -7.40 8.61
C VAL A 299 -25.66 -6.02 8.15
N MET A 300 -24.92 -5.34 9.00
CA MET A 300 -24.26 -4.07 8.76
C MET A 300 -22.75 -4.27 8.64
N HIS A 301 -22.15 -3.65 7.62
CA HIS A 301 -20.70 -3.60 7.46
C HIS A 301 -20.14 -2.30 8.06
N GLY A 302 -19.23 -2.43 9.02
CA GLY A 302 -18.61 -1.30 9.70
C GLY A 302 -17.77 -1.72 10.89
N ASP A 303 -17.09 -0.75 11.49
CA ASP A 303 -16.41 -0.95 12.76
C ASP A 303 -17.41 -0.75 13.90
N ALA A 304 -17.62 -1.78 14.72
CA ALA A 304 -18.55 -1.71 15.84
C ALA A 304 -18.05 -0.85 17.02
N SER A 305 -16.79 -0.38 16.97
CA SER A 305 -16.25 0.62 17.90
C SER A 305 -16.49 2.06 17.44
N ASP A 306 -16.97 2.28 16.21
CA ASP A 306 -17.32 3.60 15.70
C ASP A 306 -18.73 3.99 16.17
N ASN A 307 -18.82 5.15 16.83
CA ASN A 307 -20.08 5.66 17.36
C ASN A 307 -21.13 5.84 16.25
N THR A 308 -20.72 6.26 15.06
CA THR A 308 -21.65 6.43 13.93
C THR A 308 -22.26 5.09 13.53
N VAL A 309 -21.48 4.02 13.46
CA VAL A 309 -21.95 2.68 13.07
C VAL A 309 -22.93 2.15 14.11
N LEU A 310 -22.64 2.32 15.41
CA LEU A 310 -23.53 1.90 16.50
C LEU A 310 -24.84 2.70 16.52
N THR A 311 -24.80 4.01 16.28
CA THR A 311 -26.01 4.84 16.15
C THR A 311 -26.87 4.37 14.98
N HIS A 312 -26.28 4.11 13.81
CA HIS A 312 -27.03 3.57 12.66
C HIS A 312 -27.56 2.15 12.91
N ALA A 313 -26.88 1.36 13.75
CA ALA A 313 -27.36 0.06 14.21
C ALA A 313 -28.52 0.17 15.23
N GLY A 314 -28.90 1.39 15.63
CA GLY A 314 -30.03 1.65 16.52
C GLY A 314 -29.72 1.35 17.99
N ILE A 315 -28.47 1.54 18.43
CA ILE A 315 -28.05 1.21 19.80
C ILE A 315 -28.92 1.84 20.90
N GLU A 316 -29.46 3.05 20.68
CA GLU A 316 -30.34 3.76 21.61
C GLU A 316 -31.64 3.01 21.95
N HIS A 317 -32.04 2.07 21.09
CA HIS A 317 -33.25 1.26 21.26
C HIS A 317 -32.95 -0.24 21.35
N ALA A 318 -31.66 -0.60 21.43
CA ALA A 318 -31.22 -1.98 21.58
C ALA A 318 -31.43 -2.45 23.03
N LYS A 319 -31.76 -3.73 23.19
CA LYS A 319 -31.85 -4.37 24.51
C LYS A 319 -30.47 -4.67 25.09
N ALA A 320 -29.56 -5.09 24.21
CA ALA A 320 -28.18 -5.31 24.56
C ALA A 320 -27.25 -5.23 23.34
N VAL A 321 -25.99 -4.91 23.62
CA VAL A 321 -24.87 -4.97 22.67
C VAL A 321 -23.94 -6.11 23.10
N LEU A 322 -23.70 -7.04 22.19
CA LEU A 322 -22.86 -8.21 22.40
C LEU A 322 -21.57 -8.05 21.59
N ALA A 323 -20.45 -7.77 22.28
CA ALA A 323 -19.12 -7.68 21.71
C ALA A 323 -18.48 -9.08 21.65
N LEU A 324 -18.64 -9.76 20.50
CA LEU A 324 -18.29 -11.16 20.29
C LEU A 324 -17.24 -11.34 19.19
N ARG A 325 -16.30 -10.39 19.03
CA ARG A 325 -15.17 -10.54 18.10
C ARG A 325 -14.12 -11.48 18.67
N ALA A 326 -13.21 -11.93 17.79
CA ALA A 326 -12.09 -12.79 18.16
C ALA A 326 -10.97 -12.03 18.91
N ASP A 327 -10.84 -10.72 18.67
CA ASP A 327 -9.90 -9.86 19.40
C ASP A 327 -10.59 -9.23 20.62
N ASP A 328 -10.11 -9.58 21.82
CA ASP A 328 -10.66 -9.07 23.08
C ASP A 328 -10.44 -7.56 23.26
N SER A 329 -9.41 -7.00 22.61
CA SER A 329 -9.13 -5.57 22.65
C SER A 329 -10.22 -4.79 21.93
N GLU A 330 -10.67 -5.29 20.77
CA GLU A 330 -11.79 -4.70 20.03
C GLU A 330 -13.10 -4.85 20.80
N ASN A 331 -13.32 -5.99 21.48
CA ASN A 331 -14.48 -6.16 22.34
C ASN A 331 -14.52 -5.10 23.45
N ALA A 332 -13.38 -4.71 24.00
CA ALA A 332 -13.29 -3.64 25.00
C ALA A 332 -13.69 -2.27 24.41
N PHE A 333 -13.22 -1.93 23.20
CA PHE A 333 -13.57 -0.68 22.54
C PHE A 333 -15.07 -0.60 22.19
N ILE A 334 -15.67 -1.71 21.75
CA ILE A 334 -17.11 -1.78 21.47
C ILE A 334 -17.92 -1.49 22.74
N VAL A 335 -17.52 -2.03 23.89
CA VAL A 335 -18.20 -1.77 25.18
C VAL A 335 -18.10 -0.29 25.56
N LEU A 336 -16.93 0.33 25.38
CA LEU A 336 -16.73 1.76 25.68
C LEU A 336 -17.60 2.65 24.78
N ALA A 337 -17.58 2.40 23.47
CA ALA A 337 -18.41 3.12 22.50
C ALA A 337 -19.90 2.95 22.79
N ALA A 338 -20.33 1.73 23.12
CA ALA A 338 -21.71 1.44 23.48
C ALA A 338 -22.18 2.25 24.70
N LYS A 339 -21.34 2.32 25.75
CA LYS A 339 -21.63 3.09 26.97
C LYS A 339 -21.59 4.60 26.77
N GLU A 340 -20.76 5.08 25.85
CA GLU A 340 -20.69 6.51 25.51
C GLU A 340 -22.00 6.97 24.88
N ILE A 341 -22.55 6.17 23.95
CA ILE A 341 -23.76 6.52 23.20
C ILE A 341 -25.04 6.23 23.99
N ALA A 342 -25.10 5.05 24.62
CA ALA A 342 -26.28 4.57 25.34
C ALA A 342 -25.86 4.03 26.73
N PRO A 343 -25.68 4.91 27.74
CA PRO A 343 -25.17 4.51 29.06
C PRO A 343 -26.00 3.45 29.79
N THR A 344 -27.27 3.28 29.40
CA THR A 344 -28.22 2.32 29.99
C THR A 344 -28.34 1.02 29.19
N VAL A 345 -27.69 0.91 28.02
CA VAL A 345 -27.73 -0.31 27.21
C VAL A 345 -26.97 -1.42 27.91
N ARG A 346 -27.53 -2.62 27.94
CA ARG A 346 -26.83 -3.77 28.51
C ARG A 346 -25.68 -4.19 27.60
N THR A 347 -24.49 -4.31 28.13
CA THR A 347 -23.27 -4.67 27.40
C THR A 347 -22.78 -6.04 27.81
N ILE A 348 -22.58 -6.92 26.83
CA ILE A 348 -22.00 -8.25 27.03
C ILE A 348 -20.71 -8.31 26.22
N ALA A 349 -19.62 -8.76 26.83
CA ALA A 349 -18.35 -8.89 26.12
C ALA A 349 -17.75 -10.28 26.28
N SER A 350 -17.30 -10.86 25.16
CA SER A 350 -16.62 -12.15 25.13
C SER A 350 -15.14 -11.99 25.42
N VAL A 351 -14.57 -12.94 26.16
CA VAL A 351 -13.13 -13.10 26.39
C VAL A 351 -12.66 -14.41 25.79
N ASN A 352 -11.78 -14.31 24.81
CA ASN A 352 -11.18 -15.46 24.13
C ASN A 352 -9.80 -15.81 24.71
N ASP A 353 -9.04 -14.83 25.23
CA ASP A 353 -7.78 -15.04 25.95
C ASP A 353 -7.93 -14.67 27.44
N SER A 354 -7.66 -15.63 28.32
CA SER A 354 -7.74 -15.44 29.78
C SER A 354 -6.83 -14.31 30.29
N LYS A 355 -5.74 -13.98 29.58
CA LYS A 355 -4.85 -12.86 29.91
C LYS A 355 -5.54 -11.49 29.76
N HIS A 356 -6.56 -11.39 28.92
CA HIS A 356 -7.27 -10.13 28.66
C HIS A 356 -8.47 -9.92 29.58
N LEU A 357 -8.88 -10.93 30.34
CA LEU A 357 -10.02 -10.85 31.27
C LEU A 357 -9.93 -9.66 32.23
N SER A 358 -8.75 -9.45 32.84
CA SER A 358 -8.53 -8.36 33.80
C SER A 358 -8.61 -6.97 33.16
N LYS A 359 -8.23 -6.84 31.88
CA LYS A 359 -8.34 -5.60 31.11
C LYS A 359 -9.79 -5.33 30.71
N LEU A 360 -10.49 -6.35 30.23
CA LEU A 360 -11.90 -6.23 29.83
C LEU A 360 -12.80 -5.90 31.03
N LYS A 361 -12.50 -6.43 32.23
CA LYS A 361 -13.19 -6.03 33.47
C LYS A 361 -13.12 -4.53 33.76
N ARG A 362 -12.04 -3.84 33.35
CA ARG A 362 -11.87 -2.40 33.61
C ARG A 362 -12.80 -1.52 32.77
N VAL A 363 -13.29 -2.00 31.63
CA VAL A 363 -14.33 -1.28 30.86
C VAL A 363 -15.75 -1.56 31.38
N GLN A 364 -15.85 -2.36 32.45
CA GLN A 364 -17.05 -2.62 33.24
C GLN A 364 -18.27 -3.10 32.42
N PRO A 365 -18.14 -4.05 31.48
CA PRO A 365 -19.33 -4.55 30.80
C PRO A 365 -20.32 -5.13 31.82
N ASP A 366 -21.62 -5.04 31.56
CA ASP A 366 -22.67 -5.55 32.46
C ASP A 366 -22.58 -7.08 32.62
N MET A 367 -21.98 -7.75 31.64
CA MET A 367 -21.70 -9.18 31.70
C MET A 367 -20.44 -9.52 30.91
N ILE A 368 -19.61 -10.38 31.47
CA ILE A 368 -18.45 -10.97 30.79
C ILE A 368 -18.76 -12.43 30.54
N PHE A 369 -18.49 -12.88 29.31
CA PHE A 369 -18.60 -14.28 28.94
C PHE A 369 -17.23 -14.81 28.50
N ALA A 370 -16.67 -15.77 29.23
CA ALA A 370 -15.32 -16.27 28.98
C ALA A 370 -15.32 -17.79 28.74
N PRO A 371 -15.78 -18.28 27.57
CA PRO A 371 -15.91 -19.72 27.30
C PRO A 371 -14.65 -20.53 27.55
N PRO A 372 -13.44 -20.10 27.11
CA PRO A 372 -12.23 -20.89 27.31
C PRO A 372 -11.86 -21.04 28.79
N VAL A 373 -12.11 -20.00 29.60
CA VAL A 373 -11.85 -20.03 31.05
C VAL A 373 -12.80 -21.00 31.73
N VAL A 374 -14.10 -20.89 31.40
CA VAL A 374 -15.15 -21.75 31.97
C VAL A 374 -14.95 -23.20 31.55
N GLY A 375 -14.73 -23.45 30.26
CA GLY A 375 -14.49 -24.79 29.74
C GLY A 375 -13.26 -25.45 30.37
N GLY A 376 -12.17 -24.70 30.56
CA GLY A 376 -10.98 -25.19 31.24
C GLY A 376 -11.24 -25.59 32.69
N GLU A 377 -11.91 -24.74 33.46
CA GLU A 377 -12.25 -25.00 34.87
C GLU A 377 -13.20 -26.20 35.01
N LEU A 378 -14.24 -26.29 34.17
CA LEU A 378 -15.19 -27.40 34.21
C LEU A 378 -14.53 -28.74 33.87
N LEU A 379 -13.63 -28.76 32.88
CA LEU A 379 -12.86 -29.96 32.54
C LEU A 379 -11.91 -30.35 33.68
N ALA A 380 -11.21 -29.39 34.29
CA ALA A 380 -10.29 -29.65 35.40
C ALA A 380 -11.02 -30.24 36.61
N ARG A 381 -12.19 -29.69 36.97
CA ARG A 381 -13.04 -30.20 38.05
C ARG A 381 -13.52 -31.61 37.76
N THR A 382 -14.07 -31.83 36.57
CA THR A 382 -14.59 -33.13 36.16
C THR A 382 -13.51 -34.21 36.19
N LEU A 383 -12.30 -33.90 35.68
CA LEU A 383 -11.16 -34.81 35.69
C LEU A 383 -10.59 -35.05 37.09
N SER A 384 -10.76 -34.09 38.01
CA SER A 384 -10.35 -34.21 39.41
C SER A 384 -11.40 -34.91 40.29
N GLY A 385 -12.53 -35.33 39.74
CA GLY A 385 -13.63 -35.96 40.48
C GLY A 385 -14.46 -34.98 41.31
N GLU A 386 -14.34 -33.68 41.05
CA GLU A 386 -15.16 -32.65 41.68
C GLU A 386 -16.55 -32.58 41.02
N THR A 387 -17.58 -32.37 41.83
CA THR A 387 -18.95 -32.22 41.32
C THR A 387 -19.13 -30.84 40.68
N VAL A 388 -19.66 -30.83 39.46
CA VAL A 388 -20.09 -29.62 38.76
C VAL A 388 -21.59 -29.47 38.94
N ASP A 389 -22.01 -28.53 39.78
CA ASP A 389 -23.42 -28.16 39.94
C ASP A 389 -23.78 -26.91 39.11
N ASN A 390 -25.08 -26.64 39.00
CA ASN A 390 -25.59 -25.49 38.24
C ASN A 390 -25.08 -24.16 38.80
N GLU A 391 -24.90 -24.06 40.13
CA GLU A 391 -24.44 -22.85 40.79
C GLU A 391 -22.98 -22.54 40.44
N THR A 392 -22.12 -23.57 40.43
CA THR A 392 -20.73 -23.47 39.98
C THR A 392 -20.65 -23.03 38.53
N VAL A 393 -21.46 -23.62 37.64
CA VAL A 393 -21.50 -23.23 36.22
C VAL A 393 -21.91 -21.77 36.06
N MET A 394 -22.97 -21.33 36.76
CA MET A 394 -23.45 -19.94 36.69
C MET A 394 -22.40 -18.97 37.23
N ARG A 395 -21.76 -19.28 38.35
CA ARG A 395 -20.70 -18.44 38.92
C ARG A 395 -19.52 -18.27 37.97
N LEU A 396 -19.09 -19.35 37.33
CA LEU A 396 -17.99 -19.32 36.35
C LEU A 396 -18.37 -18.57 35.08
N LEU A 397 -19.59 -18.77 34.58
CA LEU A 397 -20.06 -18.14 33.35
C LEU A 397 -20.20 -16.62 33.46
N PHE A 398 -20.66 -16.13 34.61
CA PHE A 398 -21.09 -14.74 34.74
C PHE A 398 -20.20 -13.85 35.63
N HIS A 399 -19.19 -14.40 36.33
CA HIS A 399 -18.15 -13.65 37.09
C HIS A 399 -18.69 -12.48 37.95
N GLY A 400 -19.94 -12.55 38.38
CA GLY A 400 -20.60 -11.57 39.23
C GLY A 400 -20.94 -12.23 40.56
N ASP A 401 -20.53 -11.58 41.64
CA ASP A 401 -21.03 -11.90 42.97
C ASP A 401 -22.55 -11.61 42.96
N THR A 402 -23.35 -12.63 43.26
CA THR A 402 -24.78 -12.50 43.59
C THR A 402 -24.98 -11.74 44.88
#